data_AF-A0A0E0QUK4-F1
#
_entry.id   AF-A0A0E0QUK4-F1
#
_cell.length_a   1.000
_cell.length_b   1.000
_cell.length_c   1.000
_cell.angle_alpha   90.00
_cell.angle_beta   90.00
_cell.angle_gamma   90.00
#
_symmetry.space_group_name_H-M   'P 1'
#
loop_
_entity.id
_entity.type
_entity.pdbx_description
1 polymer ?
#
loop_
_entity_poly.entity_id
_entity_poly.type
_entity_poly.pdbx_seq_one_letter_code
_entity_poly.pdbx_strand_id
1 'polypeptide(L)'
;MISARRVAQLAKKWQRMAALGRKRLTVRAKQDQECCSSMAGKGHCAMYTADGSRFEAVALLSNSDASALYRCGIRVYQDTLYAKSNRQFYRDCRISGTVDFIFGDATTVFQHCDVVARLPLRGQQNTITAQSLATAASATGFSFQDCNIYADDDLLRGAPAGGVETYLGR
;
A
#
# COMPACT_ATOMS: atom_id res chain seq x y z
N MET A 1 24.29 53.82 -9.50
CA MET A 1 23.71 53.46 -10.82
C MET A 1 24.49 52.28 -11.40
N ILE A 2 23.83 51.19 -11.77
CA ILE A 2 24.48 50.01 -12.36
C ILE A 2 24.78 50.30 -13.84
N SER A 3 26.01 50.04 -14.30
CA SER A 3 26.39 50.30 -15.69
C SER A 3 25.74 49.30 -16.65
N ALA A 4 25.36 49.77 -17.86
CA ALA A 4 24.73 48.96 -18.89
C ALA A 4 25.54 47.70 -19.26
N ARG A 5 26.88 47.76 -19.16
CA ARG A 5 27.77 46.61 -19.40
C ARG A 5 27.56 45.51 -18.35
N ARG A 6 27.32 45.89 -17.09
CA ARG A 6 27.08 44.95 -15.99
C ARG A 6 25.70 44.28 -16.12
N VAL A 7 24.70 45.01 -16.60
CA VAL A 7 23.37 44.46 -16.93
C VAL A 7 23.45 43.45 -18.08
N ALA A 8 24.19 43.77 -19.15
CA ALA A 8 24.37 42.86 -20.28
C ALA A 8 25.13 41.57 -19.91
N GLN A 9 26.12 41.65 -19.02
CA GLN A 9 26.83 40.48 -18.50
C GLN A 9 25.93 39.59 -17.63
N LEU A 10 25.09 40.20 -16.78
CA LEU A 10 24.10 39.46 -15.99
C LEU A 10 23.07 38.77 -16.90
N ALA A 11 22.54 39.46 -17.92
CA ALA A 11 21.60 38.86 -18.87
C ALA A 11 22.19 37.64 -19.60
N LYS A 12 23.45 37.72 -20.06
CA LYS A 12 24.14 36.57 -20.68
C LYS A 12 24.36 35.41 -19.70
N LYS A 13 24.64 35.70 -18.43
CA LYS A 13 24.81 34.69 -17.37
C LYS A 13 23.48 33.98 -17.08
N TRP A 14 22.37 34.73 -17.07
CA TRP A 14 21.02 34.18 -16.92
C TRP A 14 20.57 33.34 -18.12
N GLN A 15 20.92 33.72 -19.35
CA GLN A 15 20.62 32.90 -20.53
C GLN A 15 21.37 31.56 -20.53
N ARG A 16 22.62 31.51 -20.05
CA ARG A 16 23.36 30.25 -19.84
C ARG A 16 22.76 29.38 -18.74
N MET A 17 22.25 29.99 -17.65
CA MET A 17 21.55 29.27 -16.59
C MET A 17 20.20 28.71 -17.06
N ALA A 18 19.46 29.45 -17.88
CA ALA A 18 18.19 28.99 -18.45
C ALA A 18 18.38 27.80 -19.43
N ALA A 19 19.50 27.75 -20.14
CA ALA A 19 19.83 26.63 -21.04
C ALA A 19 20.22 25.33 -20.29
N LEU A 20 20.77 25.45 -19.06
CA LEU A 20 21.05 24.30 -18.18
C LEU A 20 19.79 23.75 -17.48
N GLY A 21 18.66 24.47 -17.54
CA GLY A 21 17.36 24.09 -16.96
C GLY A 21 16.49 23.20 -17.84
N ARG A 22 16.93 22.79 -19.03
CA ARG A 22 16.20 21.84 -19.90
C ARG A 22 16.95 20.52 -20.05
N LYS A 23 17.26 19.89 -18.92
CA LYS A 23 17.42 18.43 -18.93
C LYS A 23 16.02 17.84 -18.94
N ARG A 24 15.68 17.17 -20.04
CA ARG A 24 14.47 16.37 -20.21
C ARG A 24 14.42 15.33 -19.08
N LEU A 25 13.69 15.66 -18.02
CA LEU A 25 13.26 14.70 -17.01
C LEU A 25 12.17 13.88 -17.68
N THR A 26 12.49 12.66 -18.07
CA THR A 26 11.48 11.62 -18.16
C THR A 26 10.76 11.60 -16.82
N VAL A 27 9.45 11.77 -16.84
CA VAL A 27 8.60 11.64 -15.66
C VAL A 27 8.72 10.20 -15.19
N ARG A 28 9.68 9.89 -14.30
CA ARG A 28 9.46 8.86 -13.31
C ARG A 28 8.53 9.49 -12.30
N ALA A 29 7.31 8.96 -12.23
CA ALA A 29 6.37 9.26 -11.18
C ALA A 29 7.13 9.21 -9.85
N LYS A 30 7.28 10.36 -9.21
CA LYS A 30 7.69 10.45 -7.82
C LYS A 30 6.49 9.95 -7.04
N GLN A 31 6.47 8.67 -6.70
CA GLN A 31 5.67 8.22 -5.57
C GLN A 31 6.29 8.91 -4.36
N ASP A 32 5.53 9.82 -3.75
CA ASP A 32 5.84 10.31 -2.42
C ASP A 32 5.79 9.08 -1.50
N GLN A 33 6.96 8.47 -1.31
CA GLN A 33 7.14 7.34 -0.43
C GLN A 33 7.23 7.91 0.98
N GLU A 34 6.05 8.08 1.57
CA GLU A 34 5.90 8.31 3.00
C GLU A 34 6.37 7.04 3.70
N CYS A 35 7.63 7.05 4.15
CA CYS A 35 8.16 6.00 5.00
C CYS A 35 7.34 5.97 6.29
N CYS A 36 6.55 4.91 6.44
CA CYS A 36 5.92 4.52 7.69
C CYS A 36 6.92 4.64 8.85
N SER A 37 6.70 5.60 9.74
CA SER A 37 7.31 5.59 11.06
C SER A 37 6.58 4.55 11.91
N SER A 38 6.81 3.27 11.67
CA SER A 38 6.31 2.21 12.55
C SER A 38 7.20 2.18 13.80
N MET A 39 6.63 2.54 14.95
CA MET A 39 7.26 2.25 16.24
C MET A 39 7.12 0.74 16.48
N ALA A 40 8.09 -0.03 15.98
CA ALA A 40 8.14 -1.47 16.23
C ALA A 40 8.58 -1.73 17.68
N GLY A 41 7.65 -2.17 18.53
CA GLY A 41 7.98 -2.95 19.72
C GLY A 41 8.65 -4.27 19.30
N LYS A 42 9.30 -4.97 20.24
CA LYS A 42 9.99 -6.25 19.99
C LYS A 42 9.09 -7.22 19.20
N GLY A 43 9.43 -7.43 17.93
CA GLY A 43 8.80 -8.39 17.03
C GLY A 43 9.16 -8.09 15.58
N HIS A 44 9.23 -9.14 14.75
CA HIS A 44 9.78 -9.05 13.41
C HIS A 44 8.70 -8.53 12.45
N CYS A 45 8.94 -7.37 11.84
CA CYS A 45 8.12 -6.79 10.78
C CYS A 45 8.96 -6.82 9.50
N ALA A 46 8.56 -7.63 8.53
CA ALA A 46 9.26 -7.75 7.24
C ALA A 46 8.40 -7.12 6.15
N MET A 47 8.93 -6.09 5.48
CA MET A 47 8.29 -5.45 4.33
C MET A 47 8.94 -5.93 3.04
N TYR A 48 8.16 -6.41 2.08
CA TYR A 48 8.64 -6.82 0.76
C TYR A 48 8.11 -5.89 -0.32
N THR A 49 8.95 -5.54 -1.30
CA THR A 49 8.55 -4.78 -2.48
C THR A 49 8.34 -5.74 -3.65
N ALA A 50 7.10 -5.91 -4.11
CA ALA A 50 6.80 -6.72 -5.30
C ALA A 50 7.03 -5.90 -6.58
N ASP A 51 7.70 -6.48 -7.57
CA ASP A 51 8.04 -5.87 -8.86
C ASP A 51 6.86 -5.83 -9.86
N GLY A 52 5.65 -6.16 -9.41
CA GLY A 52 4.44 -6.15 -10.23
C GLY A 52 4.28 -7.39 -11.11
N SER A 53 5.21 -8.34 -11.07
CA SER A 53 5.01 -9.67 -11.65
C SER A 53 4.17 -10.53 -10.67
N ARG A 54 3.08 -11.10 -11.19
CA ARG A 54 1.96 -11.61 -10.39
C ARG A 54 2.31 -12.98 -9.79
N PHE A 55 2.85 -12.94 -8.58
CA PHE A 55 3.07 -14.08 -7.71
C PHE A 55 2.51 -13.77 -6.31
N GLU A 56 2.22 -14.80 -5.54
CA GLU A 56 1.94 -14.70 -4.10
C GLU A 56 3.12 -13.98 -3.42
N ALA A 57 2.86 -12.79 -2.88
CA ALA A 57 3.92 -11.96 -2.32
C ALA A 57 3.39 -11.19 -1.12
N VAL A 58 3.89 -11.59 0.06
CA VAL A 58 3.57 -10.95 1.32
C VAL A 58 4.22 -9.59 1.37
N ALA A 59 3.43 -8.52 1.40
CA ALA A 59 3.93 -7.16 1.55
C ALA A 59 4.40 -6.91 2.97
N LEU A 60 3.63 -7.40 3.96
CA LEU A 60 3.92 -7.28 5.37
C LEU A 60 3.59 -8.58 6.10
N LEU A 61 4.57 -9.14 6.80
CA LEU A 61 4.34 -10.19 7.79
C LEU A 61 4.46 -9.59 9.20
N SER A 62 3.40 -9.75 9.99
CA SER A 62 3.40 -9.38 11.41
C SER A 62 3.10 -10.59 12.29
N ASN A 63 4.05 -10.95 13.15
CA ASN A 63 3.90 -11.93 14.23
C ASN A 63 4.21 -11.32 15.60
N SER A 64 4.26 -9.99 15.69
CA SER A 64 4.59 -9.24 16.90
C SER A 64 3.34 -9.01 17.76
N ASP A 65 3.48 -9.21 19.08
CA ASP A 65 2.41 -8.89 20.02
C ASP A 65 2.40 -7.41 20.38
N ALA A 66 1.20 -6.85 20.55
CA ALA A 66 0.95 -5.43 20.75
C ALA A 66 1.59 -4.55 19.66
N SER A 67 1.60 -5.02 18.42
CA SER A 67 2.12 -4.25 17.28
C SER A 67 1.08 -3.26 16.77
N ALA A 68 1.55 -2.06 16.42
CA ALA A 68 0.71 -0.99 15.89
C ALA A 68 1.31 -0.39 14.61
N LEU A 69 0.49 -0.23 13.58
CA LEU A 69 0.83 0.48 12.35
C LEU A 69 -0.11 1.66 12.18
N TYR A 70 0.47 2.81 11.83
CA TYR A 70 -0.25 4.06 11.72
C TYR A 70 0.13 4.79 10.44
N ARG A 71 -0.88 5.20 9.66
CA ARG A 71 -0.69 5.91 8.37
C ARG A 71 0.26 5.19 7.42
N CYS A 72 0.00 3.91 7.20
CA CYS A 72 0.81 3.05 6.35
C CYS A 72 0.11 2.60 5.09
N GLY A 73 0.86 2.53 3.99
CA GLY A 73 0.45 1.87 2.74
C GLY A 73 1.01 0.46 2.66
N ILE A 74 0.14 -0.55 2.57
CA ILE A 74 0.49 -1.96 2.42
C ILE A 74 -0.14 -2.47 1.13
N ARG A 75 0.65 -2.74 0.10
CA ARG A 75 0.15 -2.95 -1.27
C ARG A 75 0.92 -4.01 -2.03
N VAL A 76 0.26 -5.13 -2.30
CA VAL A 76 0.66 -6.14 -3.30
C VAL A 76 -0.61 -6.57 -4.07
N TYR A 77 -0.72 -7.83 -4.47
CA TYR A 77 -1.86 -8.46 -5.13
C TYR A 77 -2.40 -9.56 -4.20
N GLN A 78 -1.95 -10.80 -4.39
CA GLN A 78 -2.30 -11.91 -3.52
C GLN A 78 -1.46 -11.90 -2.24
N ASP A 79 -2.09 -12.27 -1.12
CA ASP A 79 -1.45 -12.44 0.19
C ASP A 79 -0.73 -11.18 0.70
N THR A 80 -1.34 -10.00 0.53
CA THR A 80 -0.68 -8.70 0.82
C THR A 80 -0.27 -8.53 2.29
N LEU A 81 -1.19 -8.72 3.24
CA LEU A 81 -0.95 -8.57 4.67
C LEU A 81 -1.09 -9.92 5.38
N TYR A 82 0.03 -10.47 5.84
CA TYR A 82 0.05 -11.65 6.69
C TYR A 82 0.02 -11.24 8.17
N ALA A 83 -1.19 -11.07 8.70
CA ALA A 83 -1.45 -10.89 10.13
C ALA A 83 -1.37 -12.26 10.84
N LYS A 84 -0.14 -12.78 10.97
CA LYS A 84 0.13 -14.18 11.32
C LYS A 84 -0.38 -14.58 12.69
N SER A 85 -0.04 -13.81 13.74
CA SER A 85 -0.36 -14.16 15.13
C SER A 85 -0.31 -12.95 16.06
N ASN A 86 -0.78 -13.14 17.30
CA ASN A 86 -0.76 -12.16 18.40
C ASN A 86 -1.69 -10.95 18.16
N ARG A 87 -1.61 -9.96 19.07
CA ARG A 87 -2.47 -8.77 19.04
C ARG A 87 -1.86 -7.68 18.17
N GLN A 88 -2.65 -7.19 17.21
CA GLN A 88 -2.20 -6.22 16.22
C GLN A 88 -3.22 -5.10 16.03
N PHE A 89 -2.75 -3.88 15.77
CA PHE A 89 -3.60 -2.72 15.55
C PHE A 89 -3.16 -1.94 14.31
N TYR A 90 -4.08 -1.66 13.40
CA TYR A 90 -3.82 -0.90 12.18
C TYR A 90 -4.76 0.30 12.16
N ARG A 91 -4.22 1.51 12.06
CA ARG A 91 -5.03 2.74 12.06
C ARG A 91 -4.62 3.72 10.97
N ASP A 92 -5.61 4.31 10.32
CA ASP A 92 -5.43 5.29 9.22
C ASP A 92 -4.55 4.69 8.08
N CYS A 93 -4.58 3.36 7.91
CA CYS A 93 -3.75 2.66 6.94
C CYS A 93 -4.53 2.41 5.63
N ARG A 94 -3.81 2.33 4.52
CA ARG A 94 -4.34 1.87 3.22
C ARG A 94 -3.78 0.48 2.91
N ILE A 95 -4.67 -0.50 2.82
CA ILE A 95 -4.32 -1.90 2.51
C ILE A 95 -4.98 -2.26 1.19
N SER A 96 -4.19 -2.71 0.21
CA SER A 96 -4.73 -3.01 -1.12
C SER A 96 -4.17 -4.29 -1.72
N GLY A 97 -5.04 -5.10 -2.33
CA GLY A 97 -4.67 -6.36 -2.97
C GLY A 97 -5.84 -7.00 -3.72
N THR A 98 -5.74 -8.30 -3.99
CA THR A 98 -6.69 -9.05 -4.83
C THR A 98 -7.27 -10.27 -4.12
N VAL A 99 -6.50 -11.35 -4.03
CA VAL A 99 -6.90 -12.62 -3.40
C VAL A 99 -6.31 -12.67 -2.01
N ASP A 100 -7.15 -12.98 -1.02
CA ASP A 100 -6.78 -13.19 0.39
C ASP A 100 -5.81 -12.14 0.94
N PHE A 101 -6.01 -10.88 0.57
CA PHE A 101 -4.97 -9.88 0.75
C PHE A 101 -4.84 -9.38 2.19
N ILE A 102 -5.72 -9.80 3.10
CA ILE A 102 -5.56 -9.75 4.56
C ILE A 102 -5.80 -11.15 5.10
N PHE A 103 -4.77 -11.81 5.61
CA PHE A 103 -4.88 -13.23 6.00
C PHE A 103 -4.04 -13.57 7.23
N GLY A 104 -4.39 -14.68 7.89
CA GLY A 104 -3.69 -15.21 9.06
C GLY A 104 -4.62 -15.53 10.23
N ASP A 105 -4.05 -15.56 11.44
CA ASP A 105 -4.75 -15.94 12.69
C ASP A 105 -4.47 -14.96 13.85
N ALA A 106 -4.16 -13.70 13.54
CA ALA A 106 -3.96 -12.69 14.57
C ALA A 106 -5.28 -12.21 15.20
N THR A 107 -5.19 -11.62 16.39
CA THR A 107 -6.26 -10.80 16.97
C THR A 107 -6.04 -9.36 16.52
N THR A 108 -6.76 -8.91 15.50
CA THR A 108 -6.46 -7.67 14.80
C THR A 108 -7.64 -6.73 14.73
N VAL A 109 -7.40 -5.45 15.00
CA VAL A 109 -8.36 -4.38 14.72
C VAL A 109 -7.77 -3.45 13.65
N PHE A 110 -8.55 -3.24 12.59
CA PHE A 110 -8.36 -2.21 11.58
C PHE A 110 -9.33 -1.08 11.89
N GLN A 111 -8.83 0.12 12.16
CA GLN A 111 -9.65 1.28 12.50
C GLN A 111 -9.37 2.43 11.54
N HIS A 112 -10.42 2.99 10.94
CA HIS A 112 -10.29 4.11 10.00
C HIS A 112 -9.34 3.82 8.84
N CYS A 113 -9.33 2.57 8.37
CA CYS A 113 -8.47 2.14 7.27
C CYS A 113 -9.22 2.16 5.94
N ASP A 114 -8.47 2.37 4.87
CA ASP A 114 -8.92 2.14 3.50
C ASP A 114 -8.52 0.71 3.08
N VAL A 115 -9.51 -0.12 2.75
CA VAL A 115 -9.34 -1.48 2.27
C VAL A 115 -9.73 -1.53 0.80
N VAL A 116 -8.74 -1.71 -0.07
CA VAL A 116 -8.89 -1.40 -1.50
C VAL A 116 -8.68 -2.65 -2.36
N ALA A 117 -9.76 -3.14 -2.99
CA ALA A 117 -9.72 -4.27 -3.90
C ALA A 117 -9.21 -3.85 -5.28
N ARG A 118 -8.28 -4.62 -5.85
CA ARG A 118 -7.62 -4.32 -7.12
C ARG A 118 -8.01 -5.29 -8.22
N LEU A 119 -7.61 -5.03 -9.46
CA LEU A 119 -7.85 -5.94 -10.58
C LEU A 119 -7.03 -7.25 -10.42
N PRO A 120 -7.68 -8.42 -10.27
CA PRO A 120 -6.97 -9.70 -10.17
C PRO A 120 -6.52 -10.20 -11.55
N LEU A 121 -5.94 -11.40 -11.56
CA LEU A 121 -5.74 -12.14 -12.80
C LEU A 121 -7.08 -12.52 -13.43
N ARG A 122 -7.07 -12.75 -14.76
CA ARG A 122 -8.28 -13.19 -15.46
C ARG A 122 -8.78 -14.51 -14.88
N GLY A 123 -10.09 -14.58 -14.65
CA GLY A 123 -10.75 -15.77 -14.09
C GLY A 123 -10.63 -15.92 -12.57
N GLN A 124 -9.95 -14.99 -11.89
CA GLN A 124 -9.94 -14.94 -10.44
C GLN A 124 -11.03 -14.00 -9.92
N GLN A 125 -11.45 -14.26 -8.68
CA GLN A 125 -12.25 -13.38 -7.84
C GLN A 125 -11.35 -12.73 -6.80
N ASN A 126 -11.79 -11.59 -6.25
CA ASN A 126 -11.14 -10.99 -5.09
C ASN A 126 -11.75 -11.50 -3.79
N THR A 127 -10.90 -11.65 -2.79
CA THR A 127 -11.32 -11.95 -1.41
C THR A 127 -10.50 -11.06 -0.49
N ILE A 128 -11.17 -10.28 0.37
CA ILE A 128 -10.48 -9.36 1.27
C ILE A 128 -9.80 -10.13 2.39
N THR A 129 -10.55 -10.98 3.10
CA THR A 129 -10.01 -11.72 4.25
C THR A 129 -9.96 -13.23 4.07
N ALA A 130 -8.89 -13.86 4.51
CA ALA A 130 -8.82 -15.31 4.72
C ALA A 130 -8.33 -15.59 6.16
N GLN A 131 -9.30 -15.74 7.07
CA GLN A 131 -9.00 -16.00 8.47
C GLN A 131 -8.74 -17.49 8.69
N SER A 132 -7.52 -17.84 9.11
CA SER A 132 -7.12 -19.22 9.37
C SER A 132 -7.22 -19.52 10.87
N LEU A 133 -8.43 -19.78 11.36
CA LEU A 133 -8.64 -20.08 12.78
C LEU A 133 -7.89 -21.37 13.17
N ALA A 134 -6.89 -21.29 14.06
CA ALA A 134 -6.13 -22.48 14.47
C ALA A 134 -6.99 -23.52 15.22
N THR A 135 -7.94 -23.07 16.04
CA THR A 135 -8.92 -23.91 16.74
C THR A 135 -10.22 -23.16 16.94
N ALA A 136 -11.37 -23.86 16.99
CA ALA A 136 -12.68 -23.22 17.22
C ALA A 136 -12.79 -22.43 18.54
N ALA A 137 -11.88 -22.67 19.49
CA ALA A 137 -11.81 -21.97 20.77
C ALA A 137 -10.85 -20.76 20.76
N SER A 138 -10.15 -20.50 19.66
CA SER A 138 -9.20 -19.39 19.56
C SER A 138 -9.93 -18.06 19.63
N ALA A 139 -9.47 -17.14 20.48
CA ALA A 139 -10.00 -15.78 20.59
C ALA A 139 -9.37 -14.82 19.56
N THR A 140 -9.07 -15.33 18.36
CA THR A 140 -8.44 -14.61 17.26
C THR A 140 -9.49 -14.18 16.22
N GLY A 141 -9.17 -13.20 15.41
CA GLY A 141 -10.13 -12.63 14.47
C GLY A 141 -9.73 -11.26 13.96
N PHE A 142 -10.37 -10.85 12.86
CA PHE A 142 -10.22 -9.51 12.29
C PHE A 142 -11.47 -8.68 12.56
N SER A 143 -11.29 -7.48 13.09
CA SER A 143 -12.35 -6.48 13.26
C SER A 143 -12.04 -5.26 12.41
N PHE A 144 -13.01 -4.82 11.60
CA PHE A 144 -12.92 -3.62 10.79
C PHE A 144 -13.91 -2.59 11.35
N GLN A 145 -13.39 -1.45 11.80
CA GLN A 145 -14.17 -0.40 12.46
C GLN A 145 -13.94 0.93 11.74
N ASP A 146 -15.01 1.58 11.30
CA ASP A 146 -14.96 2.84 10.55
C ASP A 146 -14.04 2.79 9.31
N CYS A 147 -13.90 1.61 8.70
CA CYS A 147 -13.09 1.42 7.51
C CYS A 147 -13.91 1.71 6.24
N ASN A 148 -13.22 2.19 5.20
CA ASN A 148 -13.78 2.27 3.85
C ASN A 148 -13.35 1.04 3.06
N ILE A 149 -14.30 0.37 2.43
CA ILE A 149 -14.02 -0.77 1.54
C ILE A 149 -14.48 -0.40 0.14
N TYR A 150 -13.56 -0.37 -0.83
CA TYR A 150 -13.87 0.04 -2.20
C TYR A 150 -12.93 -0.56 -3.26
N ALA A 151 -13.30 -0.41 -4.52
CA ALA A 151 -12.50 -0.85 -5.66
C ALA A 151 -11.51 0.23 -6.11
N ASP A 152 -10.27 -0.18 -6.42
CA ASP A 152 -9.27 0.68 -7.04
C ASP A 152 -9.65 1.02 -8.50
N ASP A 153 -9.08 2.08 -9.04
CA ASP A 153 -9.33 2.51 -10.42
C ASP A 153 -8.96 1.43 -11.45
N ASP A 154 -7.95 0.60 -11.15
CA ASP A 154 -7.56 -0.50 -12.02
C ASP A 154 -8.66 -1.57 -12.16
N LEU A 155 -9.37 -1.86 -11.08
CA LEU A 155 -10.49 -2.79 -11.03
C LEU A 155 -11.71 -2.20 -11.75
N LEU A 156 -12.03 -0.94 -11.45
CA LEU A 156 -13.19 -0.25 -12.04
C LEU A 156 -13.09 -0.11 -13.56
N ARG A 157 -11.88 0.10 -14.09
CA ARG A 157 -11.65 0.33 -15.53
C ARG A 157 -11.19 -0.91 -16.28
N GLY A 158 -10.56 -1.86 -15.59
CA GLY A 158 -9.91 -3.02 -16.19
C GLY A 158 -10.71 -4.32 -16.06
N ALA A 159 -11.82 -4.32 -15.32
CA ALA A 159 -12.69 -5.49 -15.21
C ALA A 159 -13.28 -5.91 -16.58
N PRO A 160 -13.43 -7.22 -16.84
CA PRO A 160 -14.12 -7.70 -18.04
C PRO A 160 -15.62 -7.36 -17.98
N ALA A 161 -16.34 -7.59 -19.09
CA ALA A 161 -17.77 -7.24 -19.21
C ALA A 161 -18.68 -7.86 -18.14
N GLY A 162 -18.27 -8.98 -17.52
CA GLY A 162 -18.98 -9.61 -16.40
C GLY A 162 -18.57 -9.11 -15.00
N GLY A 163 -17.69 -8.11 -14.93
CA GLY A 163 -17.11 -7.66 -13.67
C GLY A 163 -16.10 -8.63 -13.08
N VAL A 164 -15.66 -8.34 -11.86
CA VAL A 164 -14.88 -9.24 -11.02
C VAL A 164 -15.60 -9.32 -9.69
N GLU A 165 -15.97 -10.53 -9.29
CA GLU A 165 -16.59 -10.76 -8.00
C GLU A 165 -15.60 -10.44 -6.88
N THR A 166 -16.03 -9.69 -5.88
CA THR A 166 -15.22 -9.29 -4.74
C THR A 166 -15.97 -9.58 -3.45
N TYR A 167 -15.38 -10.41 -2.60
CA TYR A 167 -15.99 -10.91 -1.37
C TYR A 167 -15.26 -10.36 -0.14
N LEU A 168 -16.00 -10.16 0.96
CA LEU A 168 -15.42 -9.72 2.23
C LEU A 168 -14.46 -10.78 2.81
N GLY A 169 -14.75 -12.07 2.62
CA GLY A 169 -13.88 -13.14 3.09
C GLY A 169 -14.32 -14.52 2.60
N ARG A 170 -13.51 -15.54 2.91
CA ARG A 170 -13.81 -16.95 2.69
C ARG A 170 -13.35 -17.83 3.86
#